data_AF-A0A024U1R0-F1
#
_entry.id   AF-A0A024U1R0-F1
#
_cell.length_a   1.000
_cell.length_b   1.000
_cell.length_c   1.000
_cell.angle_alpha   90.00
_cell.angle_beta   90.00
_cell.angle_gamma   90.00
#
_symmetry.space_group_name_H-M   'P 1'
#
loop_
_entity.id
_entity.type
_entity.pdbx_description
1 polymer ?
#
loop_
_entity_poly.entity_id
_entity_poly.type
_entity_poly.pdbx_seq_one_letter_code
_entity_poly.pdbx_strand_id
1 'polypeptide(L)'
;MSILERAAEYCATPAFERVFDEFAAEHAASFEEAAESKTDEVEHKHEYKDLHAEYLALFERHIQGFLDREDVTPKDFYAACEEAMDGKTSYGDYKWFVDRLLASMDYKLFYGLMVNEARTQLRRRK
;
A
#
# COMPACT_ATOMS: atom_id res chain seq x y z
N MET A 1 2.85 15.44 18.73
CA MET A 1 2.60 14.43 17.69
C MET A 1 3.87 13.66 17.41
N SER A 2 3.84 12.34 17.54
CA SER A 2 4.99 11.49 17.18
C SER A 2 5.16 11.45 15.64
N ILE A 3 6.31 11.02 15.11
CA ILE A 3 6.43 10.88 13.64
C ILE A 3 5.47 9.82 13.08
N LEU A 4 5.23 8.75 13.83
CA LEU A 4 4.28 7.69 13.43
C LEU A 4 2.83 8.16 13.45
N GLU A 5 2.48 9.05 14.37
CA GLU A 5 1.16 9.68 14.41
C GLU A 5 0.93 10.53 13.17
N ARG A 6 1.93 11.36 12.80
CA ARG A 6 1.87 12.18 11.58
C ARG A 6 1.84 11.34 10.31
N ALA A 7 2.61 10.25 10.29
CA ALA A 7 2.60 9.31 9.17
C ALA A 7 1.25 8.59 9.05
N ALA A 8 0.64 8.20 10.17
CA ALA A 8 -0.68 7.59 10.20
C ALA A 8 -1.77 8.55 9.68
N GLU A 9 -1.73 9.81 10.09
CA GLU A 9 -2.63 10.85 9.57
C GLU A 9 -2.41 11.09 8.08
N TYR A 10 -1.15 11.19 7.63
CA TYR A 10 -0.81 11.35 6.22
C TYR A 10 -1.34 10.20 5.35
N CYS A 11 -1.11 8.96 5.78
CA CYS A 11 -1.57 7.77 5.06
C CYS A 11 -3.10 7.61 5.08
N ALA A 12 -3.80 8.23 6.03
CA ALA A 12 -5.25 8.27 6.10
C ALA A 12 -5.87 9.42 5.29
N THR A 13 -5.06 10.25 4.61
CA THR A 13 -5.61 11.34 3.80
C THR A 13 -6.24 10.83 2.51
N PRO A 14 -7.36 11.43 2.05
CA PRO A 14 -7.94 11.10 0.75
C PRO A 14 -6.99 11.34 -0.43
N ALA A 15 -6.01 12.24 -0.26
CA ALA A 15 -5.00 12.49 -1.28
C ALA A 15 -4.01 11.33 -1.41
N PHE A 16 -3.62 10.70 -0.29
CA PHE A 16 -2.78 9.52 -0.30
C PHE A 16 -3.54 8.31 -0.86
N GLU A 17 -4.77 8.05 -0.38
CA GLU A 17 -5.60 6.94 -0.87
C GLU A 17 -5.85 7.03 -2.38
N ARG A 18 -6.17 8.24 -2.88
CA ARG A 18 -6.47 8.46 -4.31
C ARG A 18 -5.32 8.04 -5.22
N VAL A 19 -4.07 8.21 -4.81
CA VAL A 19 -2.89 7.83 -5.61
C VAL A 19 -2.92 6.33 -5.92
N PHE A 20 -3.27 5.51 -4.93
CA PHE A 20 -3.32 4.05 -5.09
C PHE A 20 -4.59 3.59 -5.79
N ASP A 21 -5.71 4.29 -5.58
CA ASP A 21 -6.94 4.06 -6.34
C ASP A 21 -6.74 4.36 -7.84
N GLU A 22 -6.04 5.45 -8.17
CA GLU A 22 -5.69 5.81 -9.56
C GLU A 22 -4.77 4.76 -10.18
N PHE A 23 -3.72 4.34 -9.46
CA PHE A 23 -2.86 3.24 -9.90
C PHE A 23 -3.67 1.95 -10.16
N ALA A 24 -4.54 1.57 -9.22
CA ALA A 24 -5.38 0.39 -9.39
C ALA A 24 -6.31 0.52 -10.60
N ALA A 25 -6.92 1.68 -10.80
CA ALA A 25 -7.82 1.93 -11.91
C ALA A 25 -7.11 1.84 -13.27
N GLU A 26 -5.88 2.36 -13.38
CA GLU A 26 -5.08 2.36 -14.61
C GLU A 26 -4.59 0.95 -14.98
N HIS A 27 -4.21 0.14 -13.98
CA HIS A 27 -3.56 -1.15 -14.20
C HIS A 27 -4.49 -2.38 -14.01
N ALA A 28 -5.73 -2.18 -13.58
CA ALA A 28 -6.69 -3.26 -13.35
C ALA A 28 -6.97 -4.13 -14.59
N ALA A 29 -6.83 -3.59 -15.80
CA ALA A 29 -7.02 -4.33 -17.04
C ALA A 29 -6.10 -5.58 -17.13
N SER A 30 -4.88 -5.50 -16.61
CA SER A 30 -3.94 -6.64 -16.59
C SER A 30 -4.45 -7.81 -15.75
N PHE A 31 -5.38 -7.57 -14.82
CA PHE A 31 -5.96 -8.55 -13.90
C PHE A 31 -7.35 -9.05 -14.32
N GLU A 32 -7.86 -8.71 -15.50
CA GLU A 32 -9.20 -9.13 -15.96
C GLU A 32 -9.38 -10.65 -15.97
N GLU A 33 -8.37 -11.39 -16.44
CA GLU A 33 -8.41 -12.86 -16.44
C GLU A 33 -8.52 -13.43 -15.02
N ALA A 34 -7.78 -12.86 -14.07
CA ALA A 34 -7.88 -13.22 -12.66
C ALA A 34 -9.23 -12.84 -12.04
N ALA A 35 -9.81 -11.72 -12.49
CA ALA A 35 -11.11 -11.24 -12.05
C ALA A 35 -12.27 -12.10 -12.54
N GLU A 36 -12.19 -12.65 -13.76
CA GLU A 36 -13.20 -13.52 -14.37
C GLU A 36 -13.09 -14.99 -13.93
N SER A 37 -11.93 -15.40 -13.42
CA SER A 37 -11.74 -16.75 -12.90
C SER A 37 -12.74 -17.07 -11.78
N LYS A 38 -13.31 -18.29 -11.87
CA LYS A 38 -14.18 -18.86 -10.83
C LYS A 38 -13.41 -19.65 -9.77
N THR A 39 -12.10 -19.79 -9.94
CA THR A 39 -11.20 -20.52 -9.05
C THR A 39 -10.09 -19.60 -8.58
N ASP A 40 -9.60 -19.82 -7.36
CA ASP A 40 -8.47 -19.06 -6.80
C ASP A 40 -7.11 -19.53 -7.38
N GLU A 41 -7.10 -20.57 -8.21
CA GLU A 41 -5.92 -21.12 -8.88
C GLU A 41 -5.68 -20.46 -10.25
N VAL A 42 -5.53 -19.13 -10.25
CA VAL A 42 -5.14 -18.40 -11.47
C VAL A 42 -3.62 -18.40 -11.55
N GLU A 43 -3.06 -18.64 -12.73
CA GLU A 43 -1.62 -18.49 -12.93
C GLU A 43 -1.22 -17.01 -12.73
N HIS A 44 -0.32 -16.77 -11.77
CA HIS A 44 0.18 -15.44 -11.49
C HIS A 44 1.16 -15.02 -12.60
N LYS A 45 0.74 -14.07 -13.44
CA LYS A 45 1.56 -13.54 -14.53
C LYS A 45 2.79 -12.80 -13.98
N HIS A 46 3.88 -12.84 -14.74
CA HIS A 46 5.09 -12.08 -14.41
C HIS A 46 4.79 -10.57 -14.25
N GLU A 47 3.93 -10.05 -15.13
CA GLU A 47 3.45 -8.67 -15.10
C GLU A 47 2.86 -8.24 -13.75
N TYR A 48 2.25 -9.16 -12.97
CA TYR A 48 1.72 -8.82 -11.65
C TYR A 48 2.81 -8.45 -10.65
N LYS A 49 3.99 -9.07 -10.78
CA LYS A 49 5.15 -8.74 -9.94
C LYS A 49 5.79 -7.42 -10.35
N ASP A 50 5.83 -7.15 -11.65
CA ASP A 50 6.34 -5.88 -12.17
C ASP A 50 5.46 -4.73 -11.69
N LEU A 51 4.13 -4.88 -11.81
CA LEU A 51 3.18 -3.90 -11.29
C LEU A 51 3.23 -3.76 -9.77
N HIS A 52 3.50 -4.84 -9.02
CA HIS A 52 3.70 -4.74 -7.57
C HIS A 52 4.97 -3.94 -7.24
N ALA A 53 6.06 -4.14 -7.98
CA ALA A 53 7.27 -3.35 -7.80
C ALA A 53 7.04 -1.85 -8.10
N GLU A 54 6.28 -1.54 -9.15
CA GLU A 54 5.88 -0.17 -9.47
C GLU A 54 5.00 0.45 -8.38
N TYR A 55 4.06 -0.33 -7.84
CA TYR A 55 3.21 0.06 -6.72
C TYR A 55 4.04 0.35 -5.46
N LEU A 56 5.03 -0.49 -5.13
CA LEU A 56 5.96 -0.25 -4.01
C LEU A 56 6.78 1.03 -4.22
N ALA A 57 7.30 1.24 -5.43
CA ALA A 57 8.03 2.47 -5.75
C ALA A 57 7.15 3.72 -5.67
N LEU A 58 5.86 3.64 -6.01
CA LEU A 58 4.90 4.71 -5.78
C LEU A 58 4.73 4.97 -4.28
N PHE A 59 4.52 3.91 -3.49
CA PHE A 59 4.40 4.01 -2.04
C PHE A 59 5.63 4.67 -1.39
N GLU A 60 6.83 4.19 -1.71
CA GLU A 60 8.09 4.72 -1.21
C GLU A 60 8.28 6.20 -1.57
N ARG A 61 7.95 6.61 -2.80
CA ARG A 61 8.01 8.02 -3.20
C ARG A 61 7.09 8.91 -2.38
N HIS A 62 5.88 8.45 -2.07
CA HIS A 62 4.93 9.22 -1.25
C HIS A 62 5.37 9.32 0.21
N ILE A 63 5.88 8.22 0.78
CA ILE A 63 6.45 8.26 2.13
C ILE A 63 7.69 9.14 2.18
N GLN A 64 8.61 9.03 1.21
CA GLN A 64 9.79 9.89 1.12
C GLN A 64 9.39 11.37 1.03
N GLY A 65 8.41 11.71 0.19
CA GLY A 65 7.90 13.07 0.08
C GLY A 65 7.23 13.60 1.35
N PHE A 66 6.67 12.72 2.19
CA PHE A 66 6.22 13.07 3.53
C PHE A 66 7.41 13.32 4.48
N LEU A 67 8.39 12.41 4.50
CA LEU A 67 9.58 12.52 5.36
C LEU A 67 10.38 13.79 5.08
N ASP A 68 10.54 14.15 3.80
CA ASP A 68 11.22 15.38 3.37
C ASP A 68 10.52 16.64 3.89
N ARG A 69 9.17 16.64 3.96
CA ARG A 69 8.39 17.77 4.50
C ARG A 69 8.47 17.87 6.01
N GLU A 70 8.67 16.73 6.67
CA GLU A 70 8.79 16.61 8.12
C GLU A 70 10.21 16.83 8.63
N ASP A 71 11.19 17.04 7.72
CA ASP A 71 12.63 17.11 8.01
C ASP A 71 13.11 15.87 8.79
N VAL A 72 12.57 14.70 8.44
CA VAL A 72 12.90 13.40 9.06
C VAL A 72 13.64 12.53 8.07
N THR A 73 14.74 11.91 8.51
CA THR A 73 15.46 10.96 7.67
C THR A 73 14.73 9.62 7.59
N PRO A 74 14.83 8.86 6.48
CA PRO A 74 14.28 7.51 6.41
C PRO A 74 14.76 6.62 7.55
N LYS A 75 16.04 6.75 7.94
CA LYS A 75 16.63 5.99 9.06
C LYS A 75 15.90 6.24 10.38
N ASP A 76 15.59 7.50 10.69
CA ASP A 76 14.89 7.85 11.93
C ASP A 76 13.44 7.35 11.90
N PHE A 77 12.80 7.39 10.73
CA PHE A 77 11.46 6.82 10.56
C PHE A 77 11.45 5.30 10.75
N TYR A 78 12.42 4.58 10.17
CA TYR A 78 12.56 3.14 10.38
C TYR A 78 12.82 2.79 11.85
N ALA A 79 13.70 3.53 12.53
CA ALA A 79 13.94 3.34 13.96
C ALA A 79 12.65 3.52 14.79
N ALA A 80 11.84 4.54 14.47
CA ALA A 80 10.55 4.72 15.12
C ALA A 80 9.58 3.54 14.87
N CYS A 81 9.54 3.00 13.65
CA CYS A 81 8.75 1.81 13.33
C CYS A 81 9.21 0.58 14.11
N GLU A 82 10.53 0.34 14.21
CA GLU A 82 11.09 -0.75 15.01
C GLU A 82 10.73 -0.60 16.50
N GLU A 83 10.89 0.60 17.05
CA GLU A 83 10.53 0.91 18.44
C GLU A 83 9.03 0.70 18.73
N ALA A 84 8.15 1.00 17.76
CA ALA A 84 6.72 0.74 17.88
C ALA A 84 6.41 -0.76 17.93
N MET A 85 7.12 -1.55 17.12
CA MET A 85 6.95 -3.00 17.04
C MET A 85 7.46 -3.73 18.29
N ASP A 86 8.50 -3.19 18.92
CA ASP A 86 9.06 -3.73 20.17
C ASP A 86 8.16 -3.50 21.40
N GLY A 87 7.19 -2.58 21.32
CA GLY A 87 6.15 -2.37 22.33
C GLY A 87 6.63 -1.85 23.70
N LYS A 88 7.90 -1.44 23.80
CA LYS A 88 8.54 -0.98 25.06
C LYS A 88 8.67 0.54 25.16
N THR A 89 8.22 1.28 24.15
CA THR A 89 8.45 2.73 24.01
C THR A 89 7.14 3.50 23.89
N SER A 90 7.24 4.83 23.88
CA SER A 90 6.11 5.73 23.58
C SER A 90 5.49 5.53 22.19
N TYR A 91 6.13 4.75 21.32
CA TYR A 91 5.60 4.41 20.00
C TYR A 91 4.73 3.14 20.00
N GLY A 92 4.65 2.40 21.11
CA GLY A 92 3.89 1.14 21.19
C GLY A 92 2.41 1.28 20.79
N ASP A 93 1.81 2.44 21.01
CA ASP A 93 0.42 2.75 20.62
C ASP A 93 0.21 2.80 19.09
N TYR A 94 1.29 2.86 18.30
CA TYR A 94 1.25 2.92 16.83
C TYR A 94 1.66 1.60 16.16
N LYS A 95 1.79 0.51 16.92
CA LYS A 95 2.04 -0.82 16.34
C LYS A 95 1.01 -1.19 15.26
N TRP A 96 -0.27 -0.89 15.50
CA TRP A 96 -1.35 -1.15 14.54
C TRP A 96 -1.13 -0.44 13.20
N PHE A 97 -0.54 0.76 13.23
CA PHE A 97 -0.24 1.53 12.03
C PHE A 97 0.92 0.90 11.27
N VAL A 98 1.99 0.52 11.97
CA VAL A 98 3.14 -0.16 11.33
C VAL A 98 2.72 -1.50 10.73
N ASP A 99 1.90 -2.29 11.42
CA ASP A 99 1.33 -3.54 10.89
C ASP A 99 0.52 -3.27 9.61
N ARG A 100 -0.33 -2.24 9.63
CA ARG A 100 -1.14 -1.85 8.46
C ARG A 100 -0.28 -1.36 7.30
N LEU A 101 0.77 -0.58 7.59
CA LEU A 101 1.72 -0.06 6.61
C LEU A 101 2.44 -1.20 5.89
N LEU A 102 2.98 -2.15 6.64
CA LEU A 102 3.62 -3.36 6.11
C LEU A 102 2.64 -4.20 5.29
N ALA A 103 1.41 -4.36 5.80
CA ALA A 103 0.37 -5.09 5.08
C ALA A 103 0.02 -4.43 3.74
N SER A 104 -0.08 -3.09 3.68
CA SER A 104 -0.38 -2.40 2.41
C SER A 104 0.70 -2.56 1.33
N MET A 105 1.90 -2.98 1.70
CA MET A 105 3.00 -3.28 0.78
C MET A 105 3.06 -4.77 0.40
N ASP A 106 2.29 -5.63 1.06
CA ASP A 106 2.31 -7.08 0.81
C ASP A 106 1.68 -7.44 -0.55
N TYR A 107 2.34 -8.35 -1.28
CA TYR A 107 1.90 -8.78 -2.60
C TYR A 107 0.47 -9.34 -2.61
N LYS A 108 0.06 -10.07 -1.56
CA LYS A 108 -1.27 -10.69 -1.52
C LYS A 108 -2.37 -9.63 -1.42
N LEU A 109 -2.13 -8.59 -0.63
CA LEU A 109 -3.09 -7.49 -0.48
C LEU A 109 -3.12 -6.63 -1.75
N PHE A 110 -1.96 -6.34 -2.34
CA PHE A 110 -1.86 -5.71 -3.66
C PHE A 110 -2.66 -6.49 -4.72
N TYR A 111 -2.43 -7.81 -4.82
CA TYR A 111 -3.13 -8.66 -5.78
C TYR A 111 -4.65 -8.62 -5.58
N GLY A 112 -5.10 -8.71 -4.32
CA GLY A 112 -6.51 -8.59 -3.97
C GLY A 112 -7.14 -7.25 -4.36
N LEU A 113 -6.41 -6.14 -4.16
CA LEU A 113 -6.81 -4.81 -4.58
C LEU A 113 -7.03 -4.76 -6.10
N MET A 114 -6.03 -5.19 -6.87
CA MET A 114 -6.08 -5.14 -8.33
C MET A 114 -7.19 -6.01 -8.93
N VAL A 115 -7.36 -7.23 -8.42
CA VAL A 115 -8.44 -8.12 -8.86
C VAL A 115 -9.81 -7.54 -8.54
N ASN A 116 -9.99 -6.90 -7.37
CA ASN A 116 -11.25 -6.28 -7.00
C ASN A 116 -11.57 -5.06 -7.88
N GLU A 117 -10.58 -4.24 -8.22
CA GLU A 117 -10.77 -3.12 -9.14
C GLU A 117 -11.10 -3.62 -10.55
N ALA A 118 -10.39 -4.64 -11.05
CA ALA A 118 -10.70 -5.29 -12.32
C ALA A 118 -12.14 -5.82 -12.38
N ARG A 119 -12.60 -6.54 -11.33
CA ARG A 119 -13.99 -6.98 -11.21
C ARG A 119 -14.98 -5.81 -11.23
N THR A 120 -14.64 -4.72 -10.55
CA THR A 120 -15.47 -3.51 -10.51
C THR A 120 -15.60 -2.88 -11.90
N GLN A 121 -14.50 -2.76 -12.64
CA GLN A 121 -14.52 -2.24 -14.01
C GLN A 121 -15.30 -3.14 -14.96
N LEU A 122 -15.12 -4.46 -14.88
CA LEU A 122 -15.87 -5.44 -15.67
C LEU A 122 -17.39 -5.34 -15.43
N ARG A 123 -17.81 -5.10 -14.18
CA ARG A 123 -19.22 -4.89 -13.83
C ARG A 123 -19.78 -3.58 -14.40
N ARG A 124 -18.96 -2.51 -14.50
CA ARG A 124 -19.37 -1.21 -15.07
C ARG A 124 -19.49 -1.24 -16.59
N ARG A 125 -18.79 -2.14 -17.28
CA ARG A 125 -18.80 -2.29 -18.74
C ARG A 125 -19.95 -3.16 -19.27
N LYS A 126 -20.61 -3.94 -18.40
CA LYS A 126 -21.77 -4.80 -18.74
C LYS A 126 -23.07 -4.04 -18.59
#